data_AF-A0A9E3YL87-F1
#
_entry.id   AF-A0A9E3YL87-F1
#
_cell.length_a   1.000
_cell.length_b   1.000
_cell.length_c   1.000
_cell.angle_alpha   90.00
_cell.angle_beta   90.00
_cell.angle_gamma   90.00
#
_symmetry.space_group_name_H-M   'P 1'
#
loop_
_entity.id
_entity.type
_entity.pdbx_description
1 polymer ?
#
loop_
_entity_poly.entity_id
_entity_poly.type
_entity_poly.pdbx_seq_one_letter_code
_entity_poly.pdbx_strand_id
1 'polypeptide(L)'
;WNYQFLTQLGYPSNYYAAGEMTVSQHLEVSGQPDPYNPGWVGLDYIFGSGMRGGSSGGPHIANLGEIVDSATDPGQFPDRNTIFAVTSWGYGLGNSSGTEIKIQGASPLSGVANANNFVDLFNAACRRSRAHFGTWTCDLLVP
;
A
#
# COMPACT_ATOMS: atom_id res chain seq x y z
N TRP A 1 6.96 -10.33 21.81
CA TRP A 1 7.67 -10.37 20.53
C TRP A 1 6.76 -9.76 19.48
N ASN A 2 6.82 -8.44 19.31
CA ASN A 2 6.01 -7.75 18.31
C ASN A 2 6.99 -7.23 17.26
N TYR A 3 7.15 -8.02 16.19
CA TYR A 3 8.07 -7.71 15.10
C TYR A 3 7.46 -6.63 14.19
N GLN A 4 8.31 -5.93 13.44
CA GLN A 4 7.87 -5.01 12.41
C GLN A 4 7.28 -5.81 11.23
N PHE A 5 5.99 -5.61 10.97
CA PHE A 5 5.29 -6.24 9.86
C PHE A 5 4.77 -5.17 8.90
N LEU A 6 4.80 -5.50 7.61
CA LEU A 6 4.09 -4.74 6.57
C LEU A 6 2.74 -5.41 6.35
N THR A 7 1.68 -4.62 6.43
CA THR A 7 0.31 -5.10 6.42
C THR A 7 -0.48 -4.45 5.29
N GLN A 8 -1.11 -5.26 4.44
CA GLN A 8 -2.10 -4.83 3.46
C GLN A 8 -3.51 -4.98 4.05
N LEU A 9 -4.31 -3.93 3.94
CA LEU A 9 -5.74 -3.95 4.25
C LEU A 9 -6.59 -3.72 3.00
N GLY A 10 -7.77 -4.34 2.93
CA GLY A 10 -8.74 -4.03 1.88
C GLY A 10 -10.01 -4.88 1.96
N TYR A 11 -10.94 -4.65 1.02
CA TYR A 11 -12.22 -5.37 0.91
C TYR A 11 -12.27 -6.12 -0.43
N PRO A 12 -11.49 -7.19 -0.59
CA PRO A 12 -11.34 -7.86 -1.87
C PRO A 12 -12.59 -8.67 -2.22
N SER A 13 -13.12 -8.49 -3.43
CA SER A 13 -14.35 -9.11 -3.91
C SER A 13 -14.30 -10.64 -3.95
N ASN A 14 -13.11 -11.23 -4.04
CA ASN A 14 -12.94 -12.67 -4.03
C ASN A 14 -12.94 -13.27 -2.61
N TYR A 15 -12.90 -12.46 -1.56
CA TYR A 15 -13.10 -12.91 -0.18
C TYR A 15 -14.35 -12.25 0.38
N TYR A 16 -15.28 -13.06 0.90
CA TYR A 16 -16.49 -12.55 1.56
C TYR A 16 -17.30 -11.55 0.71
N ALA A 17 -17.20 -11.61 -0.62
CA ALA A 17 -17.86 -10.70 -1.55
C ALA A 17 -17.62 -9.20 -1.25
N ALA A 18 -16.42 -8.83 -0.79
CA ALA A 18 -16.07 -7.47 -0.33
C ALA A 18 -16.89 -6.94 0.87
N GLY A 19 -17.64 -7.81 1.56
CA GLY A 19 -18.42 -7.43 2.74
C GLY A 19 -17.57 -7.28 4.02
N GLU A 20 -16.34 -7.79 4.00
CA GLU A 20 -15.46 -7.80 5.16
C GLU A 20 -14.06 -7.27 4.82
N MET A 21 -13.47 -6.57 5.79
CA MET A 21 -12.08 -6.12 5.70
C MET A 21 -11.17 -7.33 5.92
N THR A 22 -10.29 -7.58 4.97
CA THR A 22 -9.28 -8.64 5.09
C THR A 22 -7.90 -8.04 5.33
N VAL A 23 -7.09 -8.77 6.08
CA VAL A 23 -5.71 -8.42 6.42
C VAL A 23 -4.77 -9.40 5.74
N SER A 24 -3.71 -8.90 5.11
CA SER A 24 -2.61 -9.69 4.59
C SER A 24 -1.28 -9.13 5.09
N GLN A 25 -0.29 -10.00 5.31
CA GLN A 25 1.08 -9.62 5.66
C GLN A 25 2.02 -10.22 4.64
N HIS A 26 2.91 -9.41 4.10
CA HIS A 26 3.86 -9.84 3.07
C HIS A 26 5.12 -8.97 3.11
N LEU A 27 6.20 -9.52 2.55
CA LEU A 27 7.37 -8.72 2.24
C LEU A 27 7.06 -7.83 1.03
N GLU A 28 7.48 -6.58 1.11
CA GLU A 28 7.35 -5.61 0.03
C GLU A 28 8.74 -5.15 -0.39
N VAL A 29 8.98 -5.15 -1.70
CA VAL A 29 10.25 -4.72 -2.26
C VAL A 29 9.99 -3.65 -3.30
N SER A 30 10.52 -2.45 -3.07
CA SER A 30 10.53 -1.36 -4.04
C SER A 30 11.77 -1.44 -4.94
N GLY A 31 11.72 -0.82 -6.13
CA GLY A 31 12.91 -0.72 -6.99
C GLY A 31 13.29 -2.05 -7.64
N GLN A 32 12.33 -2.94 -7.84
CA GLN A 32 12.50 -4.17 -8.60
C GLN A 32 12.11 -3.93 -10.07
N PRO A 33 12.70 -4.68 -11.02
CA PRO A 33 12.20 -4.73 -12.39
C PRO A 33 10.71 -5.11 -12.38
N ASP A 34 9.90 -4.38 -13.14
CA ASP A 34 8.52 -4.77 -13.40
C ASP A 34 8.56 -6.15 -14.09
N PRO A 35 7.96 -7.21 -13.51
CA PRO A 35 8.02 -8.52 -14.13
C PRO A 35 7.26 -8.60 -15.46
N TYR A 36 6.39 -7.63 -15.77
CA TYR A 36 5.77 -7.48 -17.08
C TYR A 36 6.67 -6.70 -18.06
N ASN A 37 7.48 -5.77 -17.56
CA ASN A 37 8.41 -4.98 -18.36
C ASN A 37 9.82 -5.00 -17.75
N PRO A 38 10.60 -6.08 -17.96
CA PRO A 38 11.86 -6.31 -17.26
C PRO A 38 12.94 -5.24 -17.51
N GLY A 39 12.79 -4.42 -18.54
CA GLY A 39 13.67 -3.29 -18.83
C GLY A 39 13.37 -2.03 -18.00
N TRP A 40 12.32 -2.04 -17.18
CA TRP A 40 11.89 -0.93 -16.35
C TRP A 40 11.95 -1.32 -14.89
N VAL A 41 12.62 -0.51 -14.08
CA VAL A 41 12.59 -0.62 -12.61
C VAL A 41 11.47 0.27 -12.09
N GLY A 42 10.44 -0.34 -11.53
CA GLY A 42 9.31 0.38 -10.95
C GLY A 42 9.64 0.99 -9.59
N LEU A 43 9.01 2.12 -9.27
CA LEU A 43 9.10 2.72 -7.92
C LEU A 43 8.06 2.12 -6.94
N ASP A 44 7.10 1.35 -7.47
CA ASP A 44 6.08 0.68 -6.68
C ASP A 44 6.68 -0.48 -5.87
N TYR A 45 6.11 -0.73 -4.70
CA TYR A 45 6.36 -1.93 -3.93
C TYR A 45 5.70 -3.13 -4.61
N ILE A 46 6.47 -4.19 -4.83
CA ILE A 46 5.98 -5.42 -5.45
C ILE A 46 5.89 -6.51 -4.38
N PHE A 47 4.76 -7.24 -4.38
CA PHE A 47 4.48 -8.28 -3.40
C PHE A 47 3.47 -9.31 -3.94
N GLY A 48 3.40 -10.48 -3.29
CA GLY A 48 2.40 -11.49 -3.55
C GLY A 48 1.18 -11.31 -2.64
N SER A 49 -0.03 -11.35 -3.21
CA SER A 49 -1.27 -11.32 -2.44
C SER A 49 -2.42 -12.00 -3.18
N GLY A 50 -3.26 -12.71 -2.44
CA GLY A 50 -4.48 -13.34 -2.96
C GLY A 50 -5.67 -12.39 -3.08
N MET A 51 -5.58 -11.18 -2.54
CA MET A 51 -6.65 -10.18 -2.58
C MET A 51 -6.87 -9.70 -4.02
N ARG A 52 -8.11 -9.75 -4.55
CA ARG A 52 -8.49 -9.29 -5.90
C ARG A 52 -9.21 -7.93 -5.88
N GLY A 53 -9.98 -7.60 -6.92
CA GLY A 53 -10.64 -6.30 -7.05
C GLY A 53 -11.34 -5.87 -5.76
N GLY A 54 -11.30 -4.59 -5.41
CA GLY A 54 -11.73 -4.10 -4.08
C GLY A 54 -10.60 -4.00 -3.05
N SER A 55 -9.41 -4.57 -3.31
CA SER A 55 -8.20 -4.25 -2.55
C SER A 55 -7.50 -2.97 -3.03
N SER A 56 -7.79 -2.50 -4.25
CA SER A 56 -7.22 -1.27 -4.82
C SER A 56 -7.54 -0.05 -3.96
N GLY A 57 -6.54 0.80 -3.72
CA GLY A 57 -6.60 1.92 -2.78
C GLY A 57 -6.44 1.51 -1.30
N GLY A 58 -6.40 0.21 -1.00
CA GLY A 58 -6.15 -0.31 0.34
C GLY A 58 -4.77 0.09 0.86
N PRO A 59 -4.66 0.50 2.14
CA PRO A 59 -3.41 0.98 2.70
C PRO A 59 -2.43 -0.16 2.99
N HIS A 60 -1.16 0.14 2.75
CA HIS A 60 -0.01 -0.64 3.21
C HIS A 60 0.56 0.03 4.44
N ILE A 61 0.56 -0.69 5.55
CA ILE A 61 0.81 -0.17 6.88
C ILE A 61 2.01 -0.89 7.48
N ALA A 62 3.05 -0.14 7.78
CA ALA A 62 4.13 -0.61 8.62
C ALA A 62 3.68 -0.51 10.08
N ASN A 63 4.02 -1.51 10.88
CA ASN A 63 3.87 -1.46 12.33
C ASN A 63 2.41 -1.31 12.79
N LEU A 64 1.50 -2.06 12.16
CA LEU A 64 0.09 -2.04 12.51
C LEU A 64 -0.10 -2.54 13.96
N GLY A 65 -0.75 -1.72 14.80
CA GLY A 65 -1.06 -2.08 16.18
C GLY A 65 0.04 -1.74 17.18
N GLU A 66 0.31 -2.66 18.12
CA GLU A 66 1.25 -2.43 19.22
C GLU A 66 2.64 -2.99 18.90
N ILE A 67 3.63 -2.09 18.76
CA ILE A 67 5.04 -2.47 18.76
C ILE A 67 5.64 -2.36 20.15
N VAL A 68 6.16 -3.47 20.64
CA VAL A 68 7.10 -3.53 21.77
C VAL A 68 8.42 -3.99 21.17
N ASP A 69 9.27 -3.03 20.84
CA ASP A 69 10.60 -3.27 20.29
C ASP A 69 11.62 -2.44 21.07
N SER A 70 12.65 -3.11 21.58
CA SER A 70 13.80 -2.50 22.26
C SER A 70 15.05 -2.50 21.37
N ALA A 71 14.89 -2.74 20.07
CA ALA A 71 15.96 -2.67 19.10
C ALA A 71 16.54 -1.25 19.06
N THR A 72 17.87 -1.17 18.93
CA THR A 72 18.59 0.10 18.75
C THR A 72 18.44 0.66 17.33
N ASP A 73 18.06 -0.20 16.37
CA ASP A 73 17.75 0.18 15.00
C ASP A 73 16.30 -0.21 14.67
N PRO A 74 15.37 0.76 14.70
CA PRO A 74 13.95 0.54 14.39
C PRO A 74 13.65 0.57 12.89
N GLY A 75 14.66 0.55 12.01
CA GLY A 75 14.46 0.53 10.57
C GLY A 75 13.85 1.81 9.99
N GLN A 76 13.28 1.69 8.79
CA GLN A 76 12.82 2.83 7.97
C GLN A 76 11.53 3.49 8.50
N PHE A 77 10.67 2.72 9.16
CA PHE A 77 9.42 3.20 9.71
C PHE A 77 9.43 2.89 11.21
N PRO A 78 9.89 3.81 12.08
CA PRO A 78 9.93 3.56 13.51
C PRO A 78 8.56 3.75 14.18
N ASP A 79 7.67 4.51 13.55
CA ASP A 79 6.37 4.88 14.10
C ASP A 79 5.30 3.81 13.81
N ARG A 80 4.35 3.69 14.74
CA ARG A 80 3.21 2.77 14.64
C ARG A 80 2.22 3.25 13.57
N ASN A 81 1.56 2.29 12.93
CA ASN A 81 0.50 2.53 11.94
C ASN A 81 0.92 3.47 10.80
N THR A 82 2.17 3.39 10.36
CA THR A 82 2.69 4.25 9.30
C THR A 82 2.17 3.74 7.96
N ILE A 83 1.29 4.50 7.31
CA ILE A 83 0.85 4.21 5.95
C ILE A 83 1.96 4.67 5.00
N PHE A 84 2.53 3.75 4.23
CA PHE A 84 3.66 4.05 3.36
C PHE A 84 3.37 3.81 1.87
N ALA A 85 2.33 3.06 1.54
CA ALA A 85 1.90 2.83 0.16
C ALA A 85 0.40 2.50 0.07
N VAL A 86 -0.13 2.44 -1.16
CA VAL A 86 -1.51 2.02 -1.44
C VAL A 86 -1.54 1.03 -2.60
N THR A 87 -2.30 -0.06 -2.47
CA THR A 87 -2.42 -1.05 -3.56
C THR A 87 -2.95 -0.35 -4.82
N SER A 88 -2.21 -0.35 -5.91
CA SER A 88 -2.54 0.39 -7.13
C SER A 88 -2.83 -0.52 -8.31
N TRP A 89 -2.16 -1.67 -8.42
CA TRP A 89 -2.36 -2.62 -9.51
C TRP A 89 -2.09 -4.07 -9.11
N GLY A 90 -2.37 -5.00 -10.01
CA GLY A 90 -1.98 -6.40 -9.88
C GLY A 90 -2.27 -7.20 -11.14
N TYR A 91 -1.51 -8.27 -11.35
CA TYR A 91 -1.71 -9.20 -12.45
C TYR A 91 -1.53 -10.65 -11.97
N GLY A 92 -2.20 -11.57 -12.66
CA GLY A 92 -2.00 -13.00 -12.48
C GLY A 92 -0.91 -13.51 -13.41
N LEU A 93 0.06 -14.22 -12.88
CA LEU A 93 1.00 -15.05 -13.63
C LEU A 93 0.44 -16.46 -13.67
N GLY A 94 -0.22 -16.82 -14.78
CA GLY A 94 -0.78 -18.14 -14.99
C GLY A 94 -0.64 -18.59 -16.44
N ASN A 95 -0.43 -19.90 -16.62
CA ASN A 95 -0.76 -20.56 -17.88
C ASN A 95 -2.29 -20.78 -17.94
N SER A 96 -2.79 -21.22 -19.09
CA SER A 96 -4.22 -21.48 -19.35
C SER A 96 -4.89 -22.52 -18.42
N SER A 97 -4.19 -23.02 -17.41
CA SER A 97 -4.64 -24.08 -16.48
C SER A 97 -4.86 -23.63 -15.03
N GLY A 98 -4.94 -22.32 -14.74
CA GLY A 98 -5.69 -21.82 -13.57
C GLY A 98 -4.95 -21.70 -12.24
N THR A 99 -3.63 -21.87 -12.17
CA THR A 99 -2.82 -21.44 -11.01
C THR A 99 -2.18 -20.08 -11.30
N GLU A 100 -2.96 -19.01 -11.14
CA GLU A 100 -2.48 -17.63 -11.26
C GLU A 100 -1.71 -17.24 -9.99
N ILE A 101 -0.38 -17.26 -10.02
CA ILE A 101 0.42 -16.56 -9.00
C ILE A 101 0.08 -15.08 -9.15
N LYS A 102 -0.59 -14.51 -8.16
CA LYS A 102 -0.95 -13.10 -8.22
C LYS A 102 0.16 -12.23 -7.64
N ILE A 103 0.65 -11.32 -8.46
CA ILE A 103 1.56 -10.25 -8.07
C ILE A 103 0.77 -8.94 -8.03
N GLN A 104 1.01 -8.13 -7.00
CA GLN A 104 0.43 -6.82 -6.86
C GLN A 104 1.52 -5.77 -6.71
N GLY A 105 1.15 -4.54 -7.09
CA GLY A 105 1.95 -3.36 -6.84
C GLY A 105 1.21 -2.39 -5.91
N ALA A 106 1.97 -1.77 -5.02
CA ALA A 106 1.52 -0.68 -4.19
C ALA A 106 2.37 0.56 -4.44
N SER A 107 1.69 1.66 -4.75
CA SER A 107 2.36 2.91 -5.05
C SER A 107 2.77 3.61 -3.76
N PRO A 108 4.07 3.94 -3.58
CA PRO A 108 4.56 4.57 -2.37
C PRO A 108 4.02 5.99 -2.26
N LEU A 109 3.70 6.42 -1.04
CA LEU A 109 3.24 7.79 -0.81
C LEU A 109 4.38 8.79 -1.08
N SER A 110 5.55 8.61 -0.48
CA SER A 110 6.70 9.50 -0.66
C SER A 110 7.58 9.16 -1.86
N GLY A 111 7.48 7.95 -2.42
CA GLY A 111 8.37 7.52 -3.51
C GLY A 111 9.83 7.34 -3.07
N VAL A 112 10.68 6.87 -3.99
CA VAL A 112 12.12 6.76 -3.72
C VAL A 112 12.71 8.17 -3.58
N ALA A 113 13.49 8.40 -2.52
CA ALA A 113 14.09 9.70 -2.21
C ALA A 113 13.09 10.88 -2.14
N ASN A 114 11.87 10.63 -1.63
CA ASN A 114 10.80 11.62 -1.53
C ASN A 114 10.37 12.21 -2.90
N ALA A 115 10.54 11.46 -3.99
CA ALA A 115 10.19 11.91 -5.33
C ALA A 115 8.68 12.16 -5.53
N ASN A 116 7.82 11.53 -4.72
CA ASN A 116 6.39 11.78 -4.76
C ASN A 116 6.03 12.87 -3.75
N ASN A 117 5.51 13.99 -4.26
CA ASN A 117 4.99 15.07 -3.43
C ASN A 117 3.57 14.75 -2.95
N PHE A 118 3.47 13.78 -2.05
CA PHE A 118 2.19 13.32 -1.50
C PHE A 118 1.42 14.44 -0.80
N VAL A 119 2.12 15.29 -0.06
CA VAL A 119 1.50 16.41 0.66
C VAL A 119 0.76 17.31 -0.31
N ASP A 120 1.37 17.70 -1.43
CA ASP A 120 0.70 18.54 -2.42
C ASP A 120 -0.42 17.80 -3.14
N LEU A 121 -0.23 16.52 -3.49
CA LEU A 121 -1.26 15.71 -4.14
C LEU A 121 -2.50 15.57 -3.23
N PHE A 122 -2.28 15.21 -1.97
CA PHE A 122 -3.34 15.07 -0.98
C PHE A 122 -4.02 16.41 -0.72
N ASN A 123 -3.25 17.49 -0.56
CA ASN A 123 -3.80 18.83 -0.35
C ASN A 123 -4.63 19.31 -1.54
N ALA A 124 -4.23 19.00 -2.78
CA ALA A 124 -5.00 19.30 -3.97
C ALA A 124 -6.35 18.55 -3.98
N ALA A 125 -6.33 17.24 -3.71
CA ALA A 125 -7.55 16.44 -3.60
C ALA A 125 -8.46 16.90 -2.45
N CYS A 126 -7.86 17.22 -1.29
CA CYS A 126 -8.57 17.67 -0.11
C CYS A 126 -9.26 19.02 -0.35
N ARG A 127 -8.58 20.00 -0.97
CA ARG A 127 -9.22 21.28 -1.36
C ARG A 127 -10.44 21.05 -2.26
N ARG A 128 -10.34 20.13 -3.23
CA ARG A 128 -11.45 19.80 -4.12
C ARG A 128 -12.60 19.14 -3.36
N SER A 129 -12.31 18.19 -2.47
CA SER A 129 -13.32 17.56 -1.62
C SER A 129 -14.04 18.60 -0.75
N ARG A 130 -13.28 19.49 -0.09
CA ARG A 130 -13.83 20.56 0.74
C ARG A 130 -14.73 21.54 -0.03
N ALA A 131 -14.37 21.84 -1.28
CA ALA A 131 -15.17 22.72 -2.14
C ALA A 131 -16.52 22.09 -2.52
N HIS A 132 -16.57 20.77 -2.71
CA HIS A 132 -17.80 20.06 -3.10
C HIS A 132 -18.66 19.63 -1.91
N PHE A 133 -18.05 19.23 -0.79
CA PHE A 133 -18.73 18.54 0.30
C PHE A 133 -18.61 19.27 1.66
N GLY A 134 -17.79 20.31 1.75
CA GLY A 134 -17.60 21.12 2.96
C GLY A 134 -16.28 20.85 3.69
N THR A 135 -15.88 21.75 4.58
CA THR A 135 -14.54 21.74 5.19
C THR A 135 -14.26 20.57 6.13
N TRP A 136 -15.27 19.77 6.48
CA TRP A 136 -15.18 18.65 7.40
C TRP A 136 -14.70 17.34 6.76
N THR A 137 -14.52 17.29 5.43
CA THR A 137 -14.14 16.06 4.72
C THR A 137 -12.70 15.63 4.93
N CYS A 138 -11.80 16.58 5.20
CA CYS A 138 -10.37 16.35 5.37
C CYS A 138 -9.68 17.62 5.88
N ASP A 139 -8.55 17.43 6.56
CA ASP A 139 -7.63 18.50 6.94
C ASP A 139 -6.44 18.54 5.97
N LEU A 140 -5.93 19.74 5.69
CA LEU A 140 -4.72 19.87 4.87
C LEU A 140 -3.51 19.39 5.67
N LEU A 141 -2.64 18.62 5.01
CA LEU A 141 -1.38 18.21 5.57
C LEU A 141 -0.40 19.39 5.56
N VAL A 142 0.32 19.55 6.67
CA VAL A 142 1.47 20.45 6.76
C VAL A 142 2.71 19.77 6.14
N PRO A 143 3.55 20.50 5.38
CA PRO A 143 4.81 19.99 4.86
C PRO A 143 5.80 19.58 5.95
#